data_AF-A0A7S0M2E4-F1
#
_entry.id   AF-A0A7S0M2E4-F1
#
_cell.length_a   1.000
_cell.length_b   1.000
_cell.length_c   1.000
_cell.angle_alpha   90.00
_cell.angle_beta   90.00
_cell.angle_gamma   90.00
#
_symmetry.space_group_name_H-M   'P 1'
#
loop_
_entity.id
_entity.type
_entity.pdbx_description
1 polymer ?
#
loop_
_entity_poly.entity_id
_entity_poly.type
_entity_poly.pdbx_seq_one_letter_code
_entity_poly.pdbx_strand_id
1 'polypeptide(L)'
;PLVGSLIGVTVLVFAAALAAVLLFGAKRESPEERQLRLTVAAVGERLMICKEHGYLLSSEQRSIVDPRATRGHIRQTFAEAAAKLWLRQHFDVLQFDSFCLCLEEAAAGYNVSYSFRRQGTEPDRYALLCDWLLEISSNLIRADVPGGGDASDVTAPAKKPDGAAALPIAAPVGRESGMRFFVSKVAKARIWRNDVELFERLKARARAEMGKVANLCDLRFEELVQEPGGQELVALHADDVQAAITVTRAVDAQIRPSPALLIDLFSKDSLSMANGEQSPQKVLRQDHPEVQAILVYPAAIVEAKAEAQAVANNHEQKATILDEEVFVSQLQRRARILDDGFQAAVVRSVQDFAIPGTVVDWDADKQATAGEEFGCGRVILNAMPSATRQTSMSVTLVNLKSGGITDCNARSDQDTPANLTSWLKQGGDIYVGDHVKPIPRKSSGIPRKSSGIHKDLESTLDEQSSTGCWHRTSSSGHDGIVTLECKFRSGPGQVDVQRAPVKTAGRMLEKIKEYADTGAAWPLTGCILDPVRASVVCPGPADMVEVLSWFEGREEQTGLKVVRVKNKFGFKKDELVGSYRDLMVCVLYRAFDGLAIIGEIQIQDKILHNLKLKMHKLYKITRA
;
A
#
# COMPACT_ATOMS: atom_id res chain seq x y z
N PRO A 1 -36.43 -22.17 73.70
CA PRO A 1 -36.38 -20.82 73.08
C PRO A 1 -35.05 -20.47 72.38
N LEU A 2 -33.90 -20.62 73.04
CA LEU A 2 -32.58 -20.26 72.46
C LEU A 2 -32.18 -21.08 71.23
N VAL A 3 -32.43 -22.39 71.21
CA VAL A 3 -32.09 -23.27 70.08
C VAL A 3 -32.90 -22.96 68.82
N GLY A 4 -34.19 -22.62 68.97
CA GLY A 4 -35.06 -22.24 67.84
C GLY A 4 -34.65 -20.91 67.20
N SER A 5 -34.15 -19.96 67.99
CA SER A 5 -33.64 -18.69 67.48
C SER A 5 -32.35 -18.86 66.68
N LEU A 6 -31.46 -19.77 67.10
CA LEU A 6 -30.21 -20.05 66.39
C LEU A 6 -30.46 -20.66 65.00
N ILE A 7 -31.37 -21.63 64.90
CA ILE A 7 -31.74 -22.27 63.62
C ILE A 7 -32.32 -21.23 62.64
N GLY A 8 -33.20 -20.34 63.13
CA GLY A 8 -33.78 -19.27 62.31
C GLY A 8 -32.73 -18.33 61.73
N VAL A 9 -31.74 -17.93 62.53
CA VAL A 9 -30.63 -17.07 62.08
C VAL A 9 -29.75 -17.79 61.07
N THR A 10 -29.42 -19.07 61.28
CA THR A 10 -28.59 -19.83 60.33
C THR A 10 -29.28 -20.01 58.98
N VAL A 11 -30.58 -20.32 58.95
CA VAL A 11 -31.35 -20.44 57.71
C VAL A 11 -31.42 -19.10 56.98
N LEU A 12 -31.61 -17.99 57.70
CA LEU A 12 -31.64 -16.65 57.12
C LEU A 12 -30.28 -16.27 56.50
N VAL A 13 -29.18 -16.55 57.20
CA VAL A 13 -27.81 -16.29 56.68
C VAL A 13 -27.52 -17.15 55.46
N PHE A 14 -27.93 -18.42 55.45
CA PHE A 14 -27.74 -19.31 54.31
C PHE A 14 -28.57 -18.90 53.10
N ALA A 15 -29.83 -18.49 53.31
CA ALA A 15 -30.69 -17.96 52.27
C ALA A 15 -30.16 -16.63 51.71
N ALA A 16 -29.66 -15.73 52.57
CA ALA A 16 -29.03 -14.48 52.16
C ALA A 16 -27.71 -14.71 51.40
N ALA A 17 -26.89 -15.67 51.83
CA ALA A 17 -25.68 -16.06 51.13
C ALA A 17 -25.98 -16.71 49.77
N LEU A 18 -27.00 -17.57 49.69
CA LEU A 18 -27.45 -18.16 48.42
C LEU A 18 -28.02 -17.08 47.49
N ALA A 19 -28.84 -16.16 48.00
CA ALA A 19 -29.35 -15.02 47.23
C ALA A 19 -28.21 -14.12 46.75
N ALA A 20 -27.20 -13.85 47.59
CA ALA A 20 -26.00 -13.13 47.19
C ALA A 20 -25.21 -13.90 46.12
N VAL A 21 -24.99 -15.21 46.28
CA VAL A 21 -24.33 -16.05 45.25
C VAL A 21 -25.14 -16.09 43.96
N LEU A 22 -26.47 -16.04 44.00
CA LEU A 22 -27.30 -15.98 42.80
C LEU A 22 -27.31 -14.57 42.18
N LEU A 23 -27.29 -13.50 42.99
CA LEU A 23 -27.26 -12.11 42.52
C LEU A 23 -25.89 -11.65 42.04
N PHE A 24 -24.81 -12.12 42.68
CA PHE A 24 -23.42 -11.83 42.32
C PHE A 24 -22.81 -12.89 41.39
N GLY A 25 -23.28 -14.14 41.48
CA GLY A 25 -22.87 -15.24 40.60
C GLY A 25 -23.70 -15.33 39.31
N ALA A 26 -24.82 -14.60 39.21
CA ALA A 26 -25.28 -14.10 37.91
C ALA A 26 -24.21 -13.14 37.40
N LYS A 27 -23.16 -13.72 36.79
CA LYS A 27 -22.11 -12.97 36.09
C LYS A 27 -22.82 -11.89 35.30
N ARG A 28 -22.56 -10.62 35.65
CA ARG A 28 -22.99 -9.50 34.84
C ARG A 28 -22.35 -9.68 33.48
N GLU A 29 -23.12 -10.28 32.58
CA GLU A 29 -22.76 -10.45 31.18
C GLU A 29 -22.40 -9.06 30.67
N SER A 30 -21.19 -8.92 30.13
CA SER A 30 -20.77 -7.62 29.63
C SER A 30 -21.72 -7.21 28.48
N PRO A 31 -21.93 -5.90 28.24
CA PRO A 31 -22.72 -5.47 27.09
C PRO A 31 -22.23 -6.09 25.77
N GLU A 32 -20.92 -6.31 25.63
CA GLU A 32 -20.28 -6.97 24.49
C GLU A 32 -20.62 -8.46 24.40
N GLU A 33 -20.56 -9.20 25.51
CA GLU A 33 -20.95 -10.62 25.56
C GLU A 33 -22.44 -10.78 25.22
N ARG A 34 -23.29 -9.90 25.77
CA ARG A 34 -24.73 -9.89 25.46
C ARG A 34 -24.97 -9.61 23.98
N GLN A 35 -24.26 -8.64 23.40
CA GLN A 35 -24.36 -8.33 21.97
C GLN A 35 -23.87 -9.50 21.10
N LEU A 36 -22.77 -10.14 21.49
CA LEU A 36 -22.26 -11.32 20.80
C LEU A 36 -23.28 -12.46 20.84
N ARG A 37 -23.87 -12.76 22.01
CA ARG A 37 -24.90 -13.80 22.14
C ARG A 37 -26.12 -13.52 21.27
N LEU A 38 -26.62 -12.28 21.27
CA LEU A 38 -27.73 -11.88 20.41
C LEU A 38 -27.37 -12.02 18.92
N THR A 39 -26.13 -11.71 18.55
CA THR A 39 -25.66 -11.85 17.17
C THR A 39 -25.51 -13.32 16.78
N VAL A 40 -25.03 -14.18 17.68
CA VAL A 40 -24.98 -15.65 17.46
C VAL A 40 -26.38 -16.19 17.17
N ALA A 41 -27.37 -15.79 17.97
CA ALA A 41 -28.76 -16.19 17.76
C ALA A 41 -29.28 -15.74 16.39
N ALA A 42 -29.02 -14.49 15.99
CA ALA A 42 -29.47 -13.97 14.70
C ALA A 42 -28.74 -14.56 13.48
N VAL A 43 -27.43 -14.82 13.59
CA VAL A 43 -26.69 -15.57 12.56
C VAL A 43 -27.25 -16.99 12.47
N GLY A 44 -27.56 -17.61 13.61
CA GLY A 44 -28.19 -18.93 13.67
C GLY A 44 -29.56 -18.95 12.99
N GLU A 45 -30.45 -18.01 13.31
CA GLU A 45 -31.75 -17.86 12.66
C GLU A 45 -31.60 -17.68 11.14
N ARG A 46 -30.71 -16.78 10.72
CA ARG A 46 -30.47 -16.48 9.31
C ARG A 46 -29.95 -17.69 8.51
N LEU A 47 -29.12 -18.52 9.13
CA LEU A 47 -28.54 -19.72 8.51
C LEU A 47 -29.34 -20.99 8.81
N MET A 48 -30.51 -20.86 9.46
CA MET A 48 -31.35 -21.99 9.91
C MET A 48 -30.59 -23.01 10.78
N ILE A 49 -29.70 -22.50 11.64
CA ILE A 49 -28.96 -23.22 12.66
C ILE A 49 -29.69 -23.04 14.00
N CYS A 50 -30.81 -23.74 14.15
CA CYS A 50 -31.54 -23.81 15.41
C CYS A 50 -32.16 -25.20 15.61
N LYS A 51 -32.70 -25.41 16.82
CA LYS A 51 -33.28 -26.70 17.24
C LYS A 51 -34.39 -27.18 16.30
N GLU A 52 -35.23 -26.25 15.83
CA GLU A 52 -36.33 -26.55 14.92
C GLU A 52 -35.86 -27.16 13.59
N HIS A 53 -34.65 -26.79 13.16
CA HIS A 53 -34.00 -27.28 11.95
C HIS A 53 -33.02 -28.44 12.21
N GLY A 54 -32.96 -28.94 13.44
CA GLY A 54 -32.16 -30.10 13.84
C GLY A 54 -30.71 -29.78 14.21
N TYR A 55 -30.36 -28.52 14.48
CA TYR A 55 -29.02 -28.11 14.91
C TYR A 55 -29.02 -27.74 16.38
N LEU A 56 -27.97 -28.15 17.09
CA LEU A 56 -27.72 -27.74 18.47
C LEU A 56 -26.37 -27.07 18.57
N LEU A 57 -26.32 -25.95 19.28
CA LEU A 57 -25.05 -25.37 19.72
C LEU A 57 -24.56 -26.13 20.95
N SER A 58 -23.25 -26.26 21.12
CA SER A 58 -22.65 -26.98 22.27
C SER A 58 -22.97 -26.37 23.64
N SER A 59 -23.43 -25.11 23.67
CA SER A 59 -23.87 -24.40 24.86
C SER A 59 -25.32 -24.74 25.26
N GLU A 60 -26.11 -25.27 24.33
CA GLU A 60 -27.50 -25.59 24.56
C GLU A 60 -27.64 -26.97 25.21
N GLN A 61 -28.35 -27.04 26.33
CA GLN A 61 -28.67 -28.31 26.96
C GLN A 61 -29.54 -29.17 26.01
N ARG A 62 -29.13 -30.43 25.83
CA ARG A 62 -29.95 -31.44 25.17
C ARG A 62 -31.16 -31.73 26.06
N SER A 63 -32.36 -31.52 25.53
CA SER A 63 -33.57 -32.00 26.21
C SER A 63 -33.52 -33.53 26.21
N ILE A 64 -33.75 -34.14 27.38
CA ILE A 64 -33.82 -35.59 27.55
C ILE A 64 -34.93 -36.20 26.67
N VAL A 65 -35.91 -35.39 26.25
CA VAL A 65 -37.15 -35.81 25.58
C VAL A 65 -37.23 -35.30 24.14
N ASP A 66 -36.11 -34.98 23.48
CA ASP A 66 -36.15 -34.64 22.05
C ASP A 66 -35.73 -35.85 21.18
N PRO A 67 -36.70 -36.68 20.72
CA PRO A 67 -36.42 -37.84 19.88
C PRO A 67 -36.05 -37.48 18.44
N ARG A 68 -36.03 -36.19 18.07
CA ARG A 68 -35.54 -35.78 16.75
C ARG A 68 -34.03 -36.00 16.72
N ALA A 69 -33.59 -36.89 15.83
CA ALA A 69 -32.18 -37.08 15.52
C ALA A 69 -31.57 -35.73 15.15
N THR A 70 -30.77 -35.19 16.07
CA THR A 70 -30.01 -33.97 15.87
C THR A 70 -29.17 -34.16 14.62
N ARG A 71 -29.40 -33.34 13.59
CA ARG A 71 -28.73 -33.44 12.28
C ARG A 71 -27.30 -32.93 12.34
N GLY A 72 -27.02 -31.98 13.23
CA GLY A 72 -25.68 -31.41 13.39
C GLY A 72 -25.47 -30.81 14.78
N HIS A 73 -24.24 -30.90 15.27
CA HIS A 73 -23.81 -30.28 16.51
C HIS A 73 -22.68 -29.29 16.20
N ILE A 74 -22.93 -28.00 16.41
CA ILE A 74 -21.97 -26.92 16.13
C ILE A 74 -21.40 -26.43 17.45
N ARG A 75 -20.07 -26.34 17.56
CA ARG A 75 -19.45 -25.77 18.76
C ARG A 75 -19.81 -24.29 18.89
N GLN A 76 -20.12 -23.86 20.10
CA GLN A 76 -20.46 -22.47 20.41
C GLN A 76 -19.39 -21.49 19.90
N THR A 77 -18.11 -21.83 20.07
CA THR A 77 -16.97 -21.00 19.60
C THR A 77 -16.95 -20.81 18.08
N PHE A 78 -17.48 -21.76 17.31
CA PHE A 78 -17.55 -21.66 15.84
C PHE A 78 -18.65 -20.66 15.43
N ALA A 79 -19.82 -20.75 16.05
CA ALA A 79 -20.91 -19.79 15.84
C ALA A 79 -20.53 -18.38 16.31
N GLU A 80 -19.77 -18.25 17.40
CA GLU A 80 -19.22 -16.98 17.86
C GLU A 80 -18.25 -16.35 16.87
N ALA A 81 -17.42 -17.14 16.18
CA ALA A 81 -16.54 -16.63 15.14
C ALA A 81 -17.34 -16.01 13.97
N ALA A 82 -18.44 -16.67 13.55
CA ALA A 82 -19.36 -16.13 12.55
C ALA A 82 -20.07 -14.85 13.02
N ALA A 83 -20.49 -14.80 14.28
CA ALA A 83 -21.08 -13.60 14.88
C ALA A 83 -20.08 -12.44 15.00
N LYS A 84 -18.83 -12.71 15.37
CA LYS A 84 -17.75 -11.70 15.39
C LYS A 84 -17.44 -11.16 13.99
N LEU A 85 -17.47 -12.01 12.96
CA LEU A 85 -17.39 -11.58 11.56
C LEU A 85 -18.52 -10.58 11.22
N TRP A 86 -19.76 -10.88 11.60
CA TRP A 86 -20.89 -9.97 11.39
C TRP A 86 -20.69 -8.62 12.09
N LEU A 87 -20.18 -8.64 13.31
CA LEU A 87 -19.88 -7.44 14.10
C LEU A 87 -18.60 -6.71 13.67
N ARG A 88 -17.88 -7.23 12.65
CA ARG A 88 -16.57 -6.72 12.21
C ARG A 88 -15.53 -6.70 13.34
N GLN A 89 -15.65 -7.64 14.28
CA GLN A 89 -14.73 -7.82 15.39
C GLN A 89 -13.65 -8.84 15.03
N HIS A 90 -12.53 -8.79 15.73
CA HIS A 90 -11.47 -9.78 15.55
C HIS A 90 -11.99 -11.19 15.89
N PHE A 91 -11.88 -12.11 14.93
CA PHE A 91 -12.21 -13.51 15.11
C PHE A 91 -11.04 -14.42 14.71
N ASP A 92 -11.08 -15.65 15.21
CA ASP A 92 -10.16 -16.72 14.82
C ASP A 92 -10.64 -17.33 13.50
N VAL A 93 -9.82 -17.20 12.45
CA VAL A 93 -10.14 -17.69 11.10
C VAL A 93 -10.31 -19.22 11.09
N LEU A 94 -9.57 -19.96 11.93
CA LEU A 94 -9.69 -21.42 11.99
C LEU A 94 -11.03 -21.86 12.60
N GLN A 95 -11.53 -21.11 13.59
CA GLN A 95 -12.85 -21.35 14.17
C GLN A 95 -13.96 -21.06 13.16
N PHE A 96 -13.79 -20.00 12.35
CA PHE A 96 -14.71 -19.69 11.26
C PHE A 96 -14.66 -20.73 10.14
N ASP A 97 -13.48 -21.21 9.75
CA ASP A 97 -13.36 -22.30 8.76
C ASP A 97 -14.03 -23.58 9.27
N SER A 98 -13.88 -23.88 10.56
CA SER A 98 -14.57 -25.02 11.19
C SER A 98 -16.09 -24.85 11.17
N PHE A 99 -16.59 -23.63 11.34
CA PHE A 99 -18.01 -23.31 11.18
C PHE A 99 -18.49 -23.61 9.76
N CYS A 100 -17.75 -23.16 8.73
CA CYS A 100 -18.08 -23.41 7.33
C CYS A 100 -18.11 -24.92 7.00
N LEU A 101 -17.09 -25.66 7.45
CA LEU A 101 -16.99 -27.11 7.23
C LEU A 101 -18.16 -27.86 7.87
N CYS A 102 -18.58 -27.49 9.09
CA CYS A 102 -19.75 -28.12 9.72
C CYS A 102 -21.04 -27.95 8.89
N LEU A 103 -21.22 -26.83 8.20
CA LEU A 103 -22.39 -26.59 7.35
C LEU A 103 -22.28 -27.30 6.00
N GLU A 104 -21.08 -27.37 5.43
CA GLU A 104 -20.78 -28.12 4.21
C GLU A 104 -21.01 -29.63 4.40
N GLU A 105 -20.48 -30.22 5.48
CA GLU A 105 -20.68 -31.64 5.81
C GLU A 105 -22.16 -31.98 6.04
N ALA A 106 -22.90 -31.05 6.67
CA ALA A 106 -24.33 -31.20 6.90
C ALA A 106 -25.13 -31.14 5.59
N ALA A 107 -24.72 -30.32 4.62
CA ALA A 107 -25.32 -30.26 3.29
C ALA A 107 -25.02 -31.53 2.46
N ALA A 108 -23.80 -32.06 2.55
CA ALA A 108 -23.39 -33.27 1.85
C ALA A 108 -24.00 -34.57 2.45
N GLY A 109 -24.62 -34.50 3.64
CA GLY A 109 -25.35 -35.61 4.25
C GLY A 109 -24.45 -36.70 4.85
N TYR A 110 -23.16 -36.44 5.05
CA TYR A 110 -22.18 -37.43 5.53
C TYR A 110 -22.42 -37.93 6.97
N ASN A 111 -23.28 -37.26 7.75
CA ASN A 111 -23.53 -37.60 9.16
C ASN A 111 -24.97 -37.97 9.51
N VAL A 112 -25.88 -38.09 8.54
CA VAL A 112 -27.29 -38.42 8.83
C VAL A 112 -27.56 -39.88 8.49
N SER A 113 -27.68 -40.70 9.54
CA SER A 113 -28.16 -42.07 9.44
C SER A 113 -29.46 -42.13 8.63
N TYR A 114 -29.49 -43.07 7.69
CA TYR A 114 -30.13 -43.04 6.38
C TYR A 114 -31.68 -43.00 6.31
N SER A 115 -32.43 -42.73 7.39
CA SER A 115 -33.85 -43.16 7.46
C SER A 115 -34.93 -42.08 7.29
N PHE A 116 -34.62 -40.79 7.13
CA PHE A 116 -35.69 -39.77 7.05
C PHE A 116 -35.38 -38.57 6.14
N ARG A 117 -34.99 -38.81 4.88
CA ARG A 117 -35.14 -37.79 3.82
C ARG A 117 -36.64 -37.64 3.51
N ARG A 118 -37.33 -36.78 4.26
CA ARG A 118 -38.58 -36.19 3.76
C ARG A 118 -38.23 -35.48 2.44
N GLN A 119 -39.00 -35.72 1.38
CA GLN A 119 -38.93 -35.04 0.08
C GLN A 119 -39.32 -33.55 0.17
N GLY A 120 -38.87 -32.85 1.21
CA GLY A 120 -39.04 -31.42 1.38
C GLY A 120 -37.85 -30.69 0.76
N THR A 121 -38.15 -29.64 0.02
CA THR A 121 -37.24 -28.61 -0.48
C THR A 121 -36.64 -27.80 0.67
N GLU A 122 -35.96 -28.45 1.62
CA GLU A 122 -35.22 -27.69 2.63
C GLU A 122 -34.10 -26.91 1.93
N PRO A 123 -33.97 -25.60 2.20
CA PRO A 123 -32.94 -24.79 1.58
C PRO A 123 -31.56 -25.32 2.00
N ASP A 124 -30.64 -25.33 1.04
CA ASP A 124 -29.25 -25.69 1.28
C ASP A 124 -28.62 -24.63 2.21
N ARG A 125 -28.29 -25.05 3.43
CA ARG A 125 -27.73 -24.16 4.46
C ARG A 125 -26.32 -23.69 4.10
N TYR A 126 -25.57 -24.49 3.35
CA TYR A 126 -24.28 -24.07 2.82
C TYR A 126 -24.47 -22.97 1.78
N ALA A 127 -25.48 -23.09 0.91
CA ALA A 127 -25.85 -22.01 -0.02
C ALA A 127 -26.25 -20.71 0.73
N LEU A 128 -27.02 -20.82 1.83
CA LEU A 128 -27.37 -19.67 2.68
C LEU A 128 -26.12 -19.02 3.32
N LEU A 129 -25.15 -19.81 3.77
CA LEU A 129 -23.87 -19.33 4.27
C LEU A 129 -23.11 -18.57 3.18
N CYS A 130 -23.03 -19.13 1.97
CA CYS A 130 -22.38 -18.52 0.81
C CYS A 130 -23.00 -17.15 0.48
N ASP A 131 -24.33 -17.06 0.44
CA ASP A 131 -25.04 -15.80 0.18
C ASP A 131 -24.80 -14.75 1.26
N TRP A 132 -24.83 -15.17 2.53
CA TRP A 132 -24.54 -14.33 3.68
C TRP A 132 -23.09 -13.83 3.68
N LEU A 133 -22.12 -14.67 3.33
CA LEU A 133 -20.72 -14.29 3.20
C LEU A 133 -20.49 -13.29 2.07
N LEU A 134 -21.16 -13.47 0.93
CA LEU A 134 -21.10 -12.52 -0.18
C LEU A 134 -21.72 -11.17 0.21
N GLU A 135 -22.80 -11.16 0.99
CA GLU A 135 -23.41 -9.94 1.55
C GLU A 135 -22.45 -9.20 2.49
N ILE A 136 -21.88 -9.90 3.48
CA ILE A 136 -20.90 -9.31 4.40
C ILE A 136 -19.71 -8.75 3.63
N SER A 137 -19.16 -9.52 2.70
CA SER A 137 -18.02 -9.11 1.89
C SER A 137 -18.34 -7.85 1.07
N SER A 138 -19.52 -7.80 0.45
CA SER A 138 -19.99 -6.60 -0.29
C SER A 138 -20.09 -5.39 0.63
N ASN A 139 -20.62 -5.56 1.83
CA ASN A 139 -20.76 -4.47 2.81
C ASN A 139 -19.40 -3.98 3.33
N LEU A 140 -18.46 -4.89 3.58
CA LEU A 140 -17.09 -4.55 3.99
C LEU A 140 -16.34 -3.78 2.90
N ILE A 141 -16.52 -4.20 1.65
CA ILE A 141 -15.92 -3.55 0.47
C ILE A 141 -16.51 -2.14 0.27
N ARG A 142 -17.81 -1.93 0.55
CA ARG A 142 -18.49 -0.63 0.38
C ARG A 142 -18.21 0.37 1.50
N ALA A 143 -17.91 -0.09 2.71
CA ALA A 143 -17.86 0.76 3.92
C ALA A 143 -16.76 1.83 3.94
N ASP A 144 -15.77 1.78 3.04
CA ASP A 144 -14.62 2.70 3.04
C ASP A 144 -14.79 3.91 2.12
N VAL A 145 -15.98 4.53 2.05
CA VAL A 145 -16.17 5.77 1.26
C VAL A 145 -16.20 6.98 2.21
N PRO A 146 -15.09 7.73 2.35
CA PRO A 146 -15.12 9.02 3.04
C PRO A 146 -16.02 9.99 2.25
N GLY A 147 -16.98 10.62 2.91
CA GLY A 147 -17.87 11.60 2.27
C GLY A 147 -19.17 11.04 1.66
N GLY A 148 -19.35 9.71 1.64
CA GLY A 148 -20.65 9.08 1.34
C GLY A 148 -21.61 9.06 2.52
N GLY A 149 -21.46 10.02 3.45
CA GLY A 149 -22.26 10.19 4.65
C GLY A 149 -23.63 10.79 4.39
N ASP A 150 -24.18 10.60 3.19
CA ASP A 150 -25.62 10.67 3.02
C ASP A 150 -26.19 9.41 3.65
N ALA A 151 -26.53 9.52 4.94
CA ALA A 151 -27.30 8.55 5.70
C ALA A 151 -28.66 8.18 5.02
N SER A 152 -29.01 8.83 3.91
CA SER A 152 -30.19 8.60 3.07
C SER A 152 -30.05 7.45 2.08
N ASP A 153 -28.84 6.98 1.74
CA ASP A 153 -28.66 5.87 0.76
C ASP A 153 -28.21 4.55 1.40
N VAL A 154 -28.62 4.33 2.67
CA VAL A 154 -28.96 2.96 3.09
C VAL A 154 -30.23 2.59 2.34
N THR A 155 -30.05 2.21 1.07
CA THR A 155 -30.99 1.44 0.28
C THR A 155 -31.85 0.59 1.21
N ALA A 156 -33.14 0.91 1.26
CA ALA A 156 -34.12 0.12 1.99
C ALA A 156 -33.83 -1.36 1.67
N PRO A 157 -33.67 -2.22 2.70
CA PRO A 157 -33.31 -3.60 2.47
C PRO A 157 -34.29 -4.17 1.46
N ALA A 158 -33.75 -4.83 0.42
CA ALA A 158 -34.53 -5.54 -0.59
C ALA A 158 -35.72 -6.21 0.10
N LYS A 159 -36.94 -5.90 -0.38
CA LYS A 159 -38.25 -6.31 0.15
C LYS A 159 -38.11 -7.63 0.90
N LYS A 160 -37.99 -7.52 2.23
CA LYS A 160 -37.64 -8.65 3.09
C LYS A 160 -38.72 -9.72 2.99
N PRO A 161 -38.37 -11.01 3.15
CA PRO A 161 -39.37 -11.99 3.59
C PRO A 161 -39.97 -11.47 4.90
N ASP A 162 -41.29 -11.27 4.91
CA ASP A 162 -42.04 -10.73 6.04
C ASP A 162 -41.71 -11.52 7.32
N GLY A 163 -41.04 -10.89 8.28
CA GLY A 163 -40.86 -11.47 9.64
C GLY A 163 -39.49 -11.31 10.31
N ALA A 164 -38.39 -11.18 9.56
CA ALA A 164 -37.06 -11.12 10.19
C ALA A 164 -36.66 -9.67 10.54
N ALA A 165 -36.66 -9.32 11.83
CA ALA A 165 -36.16 -8.01 12.30
C ALA A 165 -34.72 -7.79 11.83
N ALA A 166 -34.42 -6.66 11.17
CA ALA A 166 -33.03 -6.33 10.84
C ALA A 166 -32.33 -6.00 12.14
N LEU A 167 -31.42 -6.85 12.60
CA LEU A 167 -30.43 -6.37 13.55
C LEU A 167 -29.62 -5.28 12.84
N PRO A 168 -29.55 -4.06 13.40
CA PRO A 168 -28.68 -3.03 12.85
C PRO A 168 -27.26 -3.59 12.83
N ILE A 169 -26.58 -3.45 11.70
CA ILE A 169 -25.15 -3.72 11.61
C ILE A 169 -24.50 -2.79 12.63
N ALA A 170 -23.97 -3.36 13.71
CA ALA A 170 -23.36 -2.57 14.77
C ALA A 170 -22.26 -1.68 14.17
N ALA A 171 -22.25 -0.41 14.57
CA ALA A 171 -21.13 0.47 14.22
C ALA A 171 -19.83 -0.22 14.70
N PRO A 172 -18.82 -0.34 13.84
CA PRO A 172 -17.62 -1.10 14.16
C PRO A 172 -16.96 -0.55 15.43
N VAL A 173 -16.71 -1.43 16.41
CA VAL A 173 -15.91 -1.13 17.59
C VAL A 173 -14.44 -1.24 17.16
N GLY A 174 -13.97 -0.23 16.42
CA GLY A 174 -12.60 -0.17 15.90
C GLY A 174 -12.50 0.66 14.62
N ARG A 175 -11.46 1.51 14.52
CA ARG A 175 -11.17 2.36 13.35
C ARG A 175 -10.64 1.58 12.13
N GLU A 176 -10.67 0.25 12.13
CA GLU A 176 -10.13 -0.51 11.00
C GLU A 176 -11.07 -0.39 9.80
N SER A 177 -10.52 0.09 8.67
CA SER A 177 -11.22 0.15 7.39
C SER A 177 -11.84 -1.21 7.04
N GLY A 178 -13.08 -1.21 6.52
CA GLY A 178 -13.83 -2.43 6.20
C GLY A 178 -13.08 -3.32 5.21
N MET A 179 -12.39 -2.73 4.24
CA MET A 179 -11.56 -3.49 3.31
C MET A 179 -10.30 -4.07 3.97
N ARG A 180 -9.69 -3.34 4.91
CA ARG A 180 -8.52 -3.85 5.64
C ARG A 180 -8.91 -5.08 6.47
N PHE A 181 -10.05 -5.03 7.15
CA PHE A 181 -10.63 -6.18 7.85
C PHE A 181 -10.95 -7.34 6.89
N PHE A 182 -11.54 -7.05 5.73
CA PHE A 182 -11.80 -8.06 4.70
C PHE A 182 -10.52 -8.77 4.27
N VAL A 183 -9.48 -8.04 3.88
CA VAL A 183 -8.20 -8.63 3.41
C VAL A 183 -7.47 -9.38 4.52
N SER A 184 -7.47 -8.84 5.75
CA SER A 184 -6.69 -9.41 6.86
C SER A 184 -7.34 -10.64 7.50
N LYS A 185 -8.68 -10.74 7.43
CA LYS A 185 -9.48 -11.80 8.06
C LYS A 185 -10.32 -12.60 7.07
N VAL A 186 -11.27 -11.96 6.39
CA VAL A 186 -12.30 -12.64 5.59
C VAL A 186 -11.71 -13.36 4.39
N ALA A 187 -10.84 -12.69 3.63
CA ALA A 187 -10.19 -13.25 2.44
C ALA A 187 -9.24 -14.43 2.75
N LYS A 188 -8.89 -14.63 4.03
CA LYS A 188 -8.05 -15.76 4.47
C LYS A 188 -8.85 -17.02 4.80
N ALA A 189 -10.18 -16.93 4.90
CA ALA A 189 -11.02 -18.10 5.14
C ALA A 189 -10.84 -19.13 4.02
N ARG A 190 -10.76 -20.40 4.38
CA ARG A 190 -10.55 -21.52 3.45
C ARG A 190 -11.71 -21.72 2.49
N ILE A 191 -12.91 -21.28 2.85
CA ILE A 191 -14.11 -21.42 2.02
C ILE A 191 -13.90 -20.83 0.61
N TRP A 192 -13.17 -19.73 0.46
CA TRP A 192 -12.88 -19.13 -0.85
C TRP A 192 -11.97 -19.99 -1.74
N ARG A 193 -11.13 -20.84 -1.14
CA ARG A 193 -10.25 -21.77 -1.88
C ARG A 193 -10.96 -23.09 -2.19
N ASN A 194 -11.84 -23.52 -1.28
CA ASN A 194 -12.57 -24.77 -1.43
C ASN A 194 -13.74 -24.62 -2.42
N ASP A 195 -14.35 -23.44 -2.49
CA ASP A 195 -15.50 -23.15 -3.35
C ASP A 195 -15.15 -22.09 -4.40
N VAL A 196 -14.69 -22.58 -5.56
CA VAL A 196 -14.29 -21.75 -6.70
C VAL A 196 -15.46 -20.94 -7.23
N GLU A 197 -16.68 -21.49 -7.22
CA GLU A 197 -17.87 -20.79 -7.70
C GLU A 197 -18.23 -19.62 -6.78
N LEU A 198 -18.19 -19.81 -5.46
CA LEU A 198 -18.37 -18.75 -4.48
C LEU A 198 -17.35 -17.60 -4.70
N PHE A 199 -16.10 -17.93 -4.97
CA PHE A 199 -15.07 -16.91 -5.23
C PHE A 199 -15.31 -16.17 -6.56
N GLU A 200 -15.73 -16.85 -7.62
CA GLU A 200 -16.11 -16.19 -8.88
C GLU A 200 -17.36 -15.30 -8.72
N ARG A 201 -18.33 -15.71 -7.87
CA ARG A 201 -19.47 -14.86 -7.49
C ARG A 201 -19.01 -13.60 -6.73
N LEU A 202 -18.02 -13.72 -5.85
CA LEU A 202 -17.40 -12.57 -5.18
C LEU A 202 -16.72 -11.64 -6.20
N LYS A 203 -15.95 -12.18 -7.15
CA LYS A 203 -15.34 -11.39 -8.24
C LYS A 203 -16.39 -10.69 -9.08
N ALA A 204 -17.49 -11.36 -9.43
CA ALA A 204 -18.59 -10.76 -10.17
C ALA A 204 -19.20 -9.57 -9.41
N ARG A 205 -19.44 -9.70 -8.09
CA ARG A 205 -19.88 -8.57 -7.25
C ARG A 205 -18.85 -7.45 -7.19
N ALA A 206 -17.56 -7.78 -7.06
CA ALA A 206 -16.49 -6.79 -7.08
C ALA A 206 -16.42 -6.04 -8.42
N ARG A 207 -16.54 -6.73 -9.57
CA ARG A 207 -16.62 -6.12 -10.91
C ARG A 207 -17.83 -5.20 -11.05
N ALA A 208 -19.00 -5.62 -10.55
CA ALA A 208 -20.20 -4.78 -10.55
C ALA A 208 -20.01 -3.50 -9.72
N GLU A 209 -19.39 -3.60 -8.54
CA GLU A 209 -19.03 -2.43 -7.74
C GLU A 209 -17.95 -1.56 -8.40
N MET A 210 -16.99 -2.15 -9.11
CA MET A 210 -16.02 -1.38 -9.92
C MET A 210 -16.73 -0.59 -11.01
N GLY A 211 -17.73 -1.16 -11.67
CA GLY A 211 -18.56 -0.45 -12.65
C GLY A 211 -19.24 0.78 -12.04
N LYS A 212 -19.78 0.66 -10.82
CA LYS A 212 -20.35 1.81 -10.08
C LYS A 212 -19.31 2.87 -9.76
N VAL A 213 -18.13 2.47 -9.30
CA VAL A 213 -17.03 3.40 -8.99
C VAL A 213 -16.52 4.10 -10.25
N ALA A 214 -16.41 3.38 -11.37
CA ALA A 214 -16.05 3.97 -12.67
C ALA A 214 -17.09 5.02 -13.11
N ASN A 215 -18.38 4.73 -12.98
CA ASN A 215 -19.43 5.71 -13.28
C ASN A 215 -19.33 6.95 -12.38
N LEU A 216 -19.00 6.79 -11.09
CA LEU A 216 -18.77 7.93 -10.19
C LEU A 216 -17.53 8.75 -10.58
N CYS A 217 -16.47 8.10 -11.06
CA CYS A 217 -15.30 8.80 -11.61
C CYS A 217 -15.67 9.62 -12.84
N ASP A 218 -16.49 9.08 -13.73
CA ASP A 218 -16.96 9.77 -14.93
C ASP A 218 -17.84 10.97 -14.58
N LEU A 219 -18.78 10.81 -13.65
CA LEU A 219 -19.61 11.92 -13.15
C LEU A 219 -18.76 13.03 -12.52
N ARG A 220 -17.82 12.66 -11.64
CA ARG A 220 -16.92 13.65 -11.02
C ARG A 220 -16.02 14.33 -12.05
N PHE A 221 -15.58 13.62 -13.08
CA PHE A 221 -14.84 14.24 -14.19
C PHE A 221 -15.70 15.26 -14.93
N GLU A 222 -16.95 14.90 -15.27
CA GLU A 222 -17.88 15.81 -15.95
C GLU A 222 -18.13 17.09 -15.11
N GLU A 223 -18.26 16.97 -13.79
CA GLU A 223 -18.33 18.12 -12.86
C GLU A 223 -17.07 18.98 -12.92
N LEU A 224 -15.88 18.36 -12.77
CA LEU A 224 -14.61 19.07 -12.76
C LEU A 224 -14.42 19.89 -14.04
N VAL A 225 -14.77 19.34 -15.21
CA VAL A 225 -14.63 20.02 -16.51
C VAL A 225 -15.52 21.27 -16.63
N GLN A 226 -16.63 21.35 -15.89
CA GLN A 226 -17.46 22.57 -15.86
C GLN A 226 -16.84 23.68 -15.01
N GLU A 227 -15.90 23.36 -14.13
CA GLU A 227 -15.20 24.36 -13.32
C GLU A 227 -14.13 25.08 -14.17
N PRO A 228 -13.86 26.38 -13.94
CA PRO A 228 -12.86 27.13 -14.72
C PRO A 228 -11.48 26.45 -14.75
N GLY A 229 -11.01 25.93 -13.60
CA GLY A 229 -9.75 25.20 -13.53
C GLY A 229 -9.78 23.84 -14.23
N GLY A 230 -10.96 23.23 -14.39
CA GLY A 230 -11.09 21.98 -15.14
C GLY A 230 -11.04 22.19 -16.64
N GLN A 231 -11.56 23.32 -17.15
CA GLN A 231 -11.38 23.72 -18.55
C GLN A 231 -9.89 23.94 -18.85
N GLU A 232 -9.16 24.58 -17.94
CA GLU A 232 -7.71 24.72 -18.03
C GLU A 232 -7.03 23.34 -18.01
N LEU A 233 -7.38 22.44 -17.08
CA LEU A 233 -6.87 21.07 -17.06
C LEU A 233 -7.09 20.32 -18.37
N VAL A 234 -8.26 20.45 -19.01
CA VAL A 234 -8.52 19.78 -20.30
C VAL A 234 -7.72 20.44 -21.43
N ALA A 235 -7.58 21.77 -21.39
CA ALA A 235 -6.83 22.54 -22.37
C ALA A 235 -5.30 22.35 -22.26
N LEU A 236 -4.78 21.88 -21.11
CA LEU A 236 -3.40 21.43 -20.98
C LEU A 236 -3.15 20.20 -21.87
N HIS A 237 -3.02 20.41 -23.17
CA HIS A 237 -2.59 19.36 -24.10
C HIS A 237 -1.22 18.87 -23.63
N ALA A 238 -1.07 17.54 -23.56
CA ALA A 238 0.19 16.94 -23.12
C ALA A 238 1.38 17.38 -24.00
N ASP A 239 1.12 17.65 -25.28
CA ASP A 239 2.11 18.13 -26.24
C ASP A 239 2.46 19.61 -26.00
N ASP A 240 1.49 20.44 -25.59
CA ASP A 240 1.69 21.88 -25.31
C ASP A 240 2.45 22.13 -24.00
N VAL A 241 2.18 21.35 -22.95
CA VAL A 241 2.92 21.44 -21.67
C VAL A 241 4.37 21.02 -21.87
N GLN A 242 4.62 19.96 -22.64
CA GLN A 242 5.97 19.49 -22.93
C GLN A 242 6.75 20.49 -23.82
N ALA A 243 6.06 21.13 -24.77
CA ALA A 243 6.61 22.22 -25.56
C ALA A 243 6.92 23.46 -24.70
N ALA A 244 6.03 23.86 -23.79
CA ALA A 244 6.20 25.00 -22.90
C ALA A 244 7.40 24.83 -21.94
N ILE A 245 7.58 23.64 -21.34
CA ILE A 245 8.77 23.30 -20.53
C ILE A 245 10.06 23.49 -21.32
N THR A 246 10.02 23.23 -22.64
CA THR A 246 11.19 23.36 -23.52
C THR A 246 11.47 24.82 -23.89
N VAL A 247 10.43 25.65 -24.09
CA VAL A 247 10.58 27.07 -24.43
C VAL A 247 11.14 27.87 -23.26
N THR A 248 10.69 27.63 -22.03
CA THR A 248 11.22 28.31 -20.82
C THR A 248 12.72 28.08 -20.67
N ARG A 249 13.22 26.88 -21.03
CA ARG A 249 14.66 26.57 -21.04
C ARG A 249 15.45 27.31 -22.11
N ALA A 250 14.88 27.53 -23.29
CA ALA A 250 15.54 28.29 -24.36
C ALA A 250 15.65 29.77 -24.00
N VAL A 251 14.65 30.30 -23.28
CA VAL A 251 14.61 31.69 -22.82
C VAL A 251 15.53 31.92 -21.62
N ASP A 252 15.58 31.01 -20.64
CA ASP A 252 16.50 31.10 -19.50
C ASP A 252 17.98 30.93 -19.91
N ALA A 253 18.25 30.20 -20.99
CA ALA A 253 19.60 30.09 -21.56
C ALA A 253 20.05 31.34 -22.34
N GLN A 254 19.15 32.31 -22.61
CA GLN A 254 19.46 33.46 -23.47
C GLN A 254 19.19 34.86 -22.87
N ILE A 255 18.76 35.02 -21.61
CA ILE A 255 18.44 36.36 -21.08
C ILE A 255 19.11 36.70 -19.73
N ARG A 256 20.23 37.42 -19.81
CA ARG A 256 20.30 38.81 -19.34
C ARG A 256 20.56 39.66 -20.60
N PRO A 257 19.86 40.81 -20.84
CA PRO A 257 19.82 41.93 -19.88
C PRO A 257 18.53 42.81 -19.87
N SER A 258 18.52 43.73 -18.88
CA SER A 258 17.86 45.05 -18.80
C SER A 258 16.32 45.18 -18.70
N PRO A 259 15.81 45.92 -17.69
CA PRO A 259 14.39 46.12 -17.44
C PRO A 259 13.84 47.33 -18.21
N ALA A 260 13.57 47.18 -19.50
CA ALA A 260 12.75 48.13 -20.25
C ALA A 260 12.26 47.49 -21.54
N LEU A 261 11.15 46.74 -21.46
CA LEU A 261 10.13 46.50 -22.52
C LEU A 261 9.33 45.24 -22.15
N LEU A 262 8.25 45.44 -21.40
CA LEU A 262 7.27 44.39 -21.07
C LEU A 262 5.85 44.84 -21.39
N ILE A 263 5.70 45.56 -22.51
CA ILE A 263 4.41 45.94 -23.10
C ILE A 263 4.57 45.96 -24.62
N ASP A 264 4.71 44.79 -25.26
CA ASP A 264 4.34 44.64 -26.69
C ASP A 264 4.22 43.20 -27.23
N LEU A 265 4.19 42.17 -26.37
CA LEU A 265 4.27 40.77 -26.80
C LEU A 265 2.94 40.12 -27.24
N PHE A 266 1.90 40.90 -27.54
CA PHE A 266 0.62 40.40 -28.07
C PHE A 266 0.15 41.12 -29.35
N SER A 267 1.08 41.43 -30.25
CA SER A 267 0.78 41.91 -31.60
C SER A 267 0.75 40.75 -32.60
N LYS A 268 -0.41 40.58 -33.25
CA LYS A 268 -0.90 39.40 -34.02
C LYS A 268 -0.19 39.06 -35.34
N ASP A 269 0.94 39.68 -35.69
CA ASP A 269 1.47 39.63 -37.06
C ASP A 269 2.80 38.86 -37.25
N SER A 270 3.16 37.94 -36.34
CA SER A 270 4.39 37.12 -36.47
C SER A 270 4.11 35.63 -36.67
N LEU A 271 3.32 35.28 -37.69
CA LEU A 271 2.85 33.90 -37.95
C LEU A 271 3.32 33.31 -39.31
N SER A 272 4.53 33.59 -39.79
CA SER A 272 4.96 33.03 -41.10
C SER A 272 6.39 32.53 -41.29
N MET A 273 7.21 32.31 -40.25
CA MET A 273 8.58 31.76 -40.43
C MET A 273 9.06 30.90 -39.26
N ALA A 274 8.42 29.75 -38.97
CA ALA A 274 8.98 28.75 -38.04
C ALA A 274 8.39 27.33 -38.23
N ASN A 275 8.48 26.76 -39.44
CA ASN A 275 8.33 25.30 -39.62
C ASN A 275 9.67 24.59 -39.38
N GLY A 276 10.24 24.77 -38.19
CA GLY A 276 11.27 23.86 -37.70
C GLY A 276 10.56 22.63 -37.17
N GLU A 277 10.74 21.47 -37.82
CA GLU A 277 10.33 20.17 -37.29
C GLU A 277 10.98 19.99 -35.91
N GLN A 278 10.28 20.35 -34.84
CA GLN A 278 10.67 20.00 -33.50
C GLN A 278 10.50 18.49 -33.37
N SER A 279 11.63 17.77 -33.46
CA SER A 279 11.64 16.33 -33.22
C SER A 279 10.96 16.06 -31.87
N PRO A 280 9.94 15.18 -31.81
CA PRO A 280 9.22 14.91 -30.58
C PRO A 280 10.23 14.59 -29.47
N GLN A 281 10.20 15.38 -28.40
CA GLN A 281 11.21 15.33 -27.36
C GLN A 281 11.25 13.92 -26.77
N LYS A 282 12.42 13.29 -26.86
CA LYS A 282 12.60 11.89 -26.49
C LYS A 282 12.34 11.72 -25.00
N VAL A 283 11.28 10.99 -24.65
CA VAL A 283 10.92 10.66 -23.27
C VAL A 283 12.14 10.03 -22.57
N LEU A 284 12.55 10.62 -21.45
CA LEU A 284 13.65 10.10 -20.64
C LEU A 284 13.29 8.73 -20.06
N ARG A 285 14.29 7.85 -20.02
CA ARG A 285 14.21 6.47 -19.54
C ARG A 285 15.18 6.26 -18.38
N GLN A 286 15.01 5.20 -17.61
CA GLN A 286 15.88 4.89 -16.47
C GLN A 286 17.33 4.56 -16.88
N ASP A 287 17.53 4.04 -18.09
CA ASP A 287 18.83 3.75 -18.72
C ASP A 287 19.42 4.96 -19.46
N HIS A 288 18.74 6.12 -19.46
CA HIS A 288 19.27 7.31 -20.13
C HIS A 288 20.57 7.80 -19.45
N PRO A 289 21.57 8.30 -20.20
CA PRO A 289 22.85 8.75 -19.62
C PRO A 289 22.73 9.84 -18.54
N GLU A 290 21.68 10.65 -18.58
CA GLU A 290 21.39 11.62 -17.51
C GLU A 290 20.84 10.97 -16.23
N VAL A 291 20.19 9.81 -16.34
CA VAL A 291 19.47 9.16 -15.22
C VAL A 291 20.31 8.04 -14.63
N GLN A 292 20.76 7.09 -15.45
CA GLN A 292 21.61 5.95 -15.05
C GLN A 292 21.09 5.20 -13.81
N ALA A 293 19.76 5.12 -13.64
CA ALA A 293 19.15 4.38 -12.54
C ALA A 293 19.34 2.87 -12.75
N ILE A 294 19.41 2.43 -14.01
CA ILE A 294 19.89 1.12 -14.43
C ILE A 294 21.12 1.29 -15.33
N LEU A 295 22.10 0.40 -15.17
CA LEU A 295 23.31 0.40 -15.98
C LEU A 295 23.25 -0.72 -17.00
N VAL A 296 23.36 -0.36 -18.27
CA VAL A 296 23.33 -1.29 -19.40
C VAL A 296 24.66 -1.20 -20.13
N TYR A 297 25.40 -2.30 -20.16
CA TYR A 297 26.67 -2.33 -20.89
C TYR A 297 26.42 -2.30 -22.40
N PRO A 298 27.22 -1.55 -23.20
CA PRO A 298 27.05 -1.47 -24.65
C PRO A 298 27.03 -2.83 -25.34
N ALA A 299 27.84 -3.79 -24.87
CA ALA A 299 27.86 -5.15 -25.40
C ALA A 299 26.51 -5.86 -25.26
N ALA A 300 25.84 -5.72 -24.10
CA ALA A 300 24.53 -6.32 -23.86
C ALA A 300 23.45 -5.71 -24.78
N ILE A 301 23.56 -4.43 -25.14
CA ILE A 301 22.65 -3.80 -26.12
C ILE A 301 22.83 -4.41 -27.52
N VAL A 302 24.07 -4.69 -27.92
CA VAL A 302 24.37 -5.31 -29.22
C VAL A 302 23.84 -6.74 -29.26
N GLU A 303 24.06 -7.51 -28.19
CA GLU A 303 23.54 -8.87 -28.02
C GLU A 303 22.00 -8.88 -28.06
N ALA A 304 21.34 -8.01 -27.28
CA ALA A 304 19.88 -7.87 -27.27
C ALA A 304 19.30 -7.61 -28.67
N LYS A 305 19.96 -6.73 -29.44
CA LYS A 305 19.54 -6.41 -30.81
C LYS A 305 19.73 -7.60 -31.75
N ALA A 306 20.85 -8.32 -31.63
CA ALA A 306 21.12 -9.51 -32.43
C ALA A 306 20.10 -10.62 -32.14
N GLU A 307 19.77 -10.84 -30.86
CA GLU A 307 18.73 -11.79 -30.45
C GLU A 307 17.34 -11.37 -30.95
N ALA A 308 16.95 -10.10 -30.78
CA ALA A 308 15.68 -9.59 -31.27
C ALA A 308 15.54 -9.76 -32.79
N GLN A 309 16.61 -9.51 -33.54
CA GLN A 309 16.64 -9.71 -34.99
C GLN A 309 16.58 -11.20 -35.36
N ALA A 310 17.28 -12.08 -34.63
CA ALA A 310 17.22 -13.52 -34.84
C ALA A 310 15.80 -14.07 -34.59
N VAL A 311 15.11 -13.59 -33.56
CA VAL A 311 13.73 -13.99 -33.28
C VAL A 311 12.75 -13.43 -34.30
N ALA A 312 12.91 -12.17 -34.72
CA ALA A 312 12.08 -11.60 -35.78
C ALA A 312 12.15 -12.42 -37.08
N ASN A 313 13.30 -13.06 -37.35
CA ASN A 313 13.48 -13.94 -38.50
C ASN A 313 12.91 -15.35 -38.29
N ASN A 314 12.79 -15.81 -37.04
CA ASN A 314 12.26 -17.12 -36.67
C ASN A 314 10.83 -16.98 -36.14
N HIS A 315 9.86 -16.87 -37.06
CA HIS A 315 8.43 -16.63 -36.80
C HIS A 315 7.74 -17.55 -35.76
N GLU A 316 8.36 -18.65 -35.34
CA GLU A 316 7.78 -19.63 -34.39
C GLU A 316 8.31 -19.55 -32.95
N GLN A 317 9.37 -18.80 -32.66
CA GLN A 317 9.88 -18.68 -31.28
C GLN A 317 9.48 -17.34 -30.67
N LYS A 318 8.67 -17.40 -29.61
CA LYS A 318 8.42 -16.23 -28.76
C LYS A 318 9.74 -15.87 -28.08
N ALA A 319 10.33 -14.72 -28.43
CA ALA A 319 11.60 -14.27 -27.87
C ALA A 319 11.50 -14.24 -26.34
N THR A 320 12.18 -15.15 -25.64
CA THR A 320 12.62 -14.87 -24.28
C THR A 320 13.75 -13.87 -24.39
N ILE A 321 13.39 -12.61 -24.63
CA ILE A 321 14.32 -11.47 -24.61
C ILE A 321 15.02 -11.50 -23.25
N LEU A 322 16.35 -11.29 -23.27
CA LEU A 322 17.29 -11.20 -22.15
C LEU A 322 16.69 -10.94 -20.76
N ASP A 323 17.30 -11.59 -19.77
CA ASP A 323 16.93 -11.53 -18.36
C ASP A 323 16.80 -10.08 -17.81
N GLU A 324 15.56 -9.57 -17.81
CA GLU A 324 15.21 -8.26 -17.25
C GLU A 324 15.30 -8.23 -15.71
N GLU A 325 15.38 -9.38 -15.04
CA GLU A 325 15.38 -9.45 -13.57
C GLU A 325 16.60 -8.72 -12.98
N VAL A 326 17.75 -8.79 -13.66
CA VAL A 326 18.95 -8.07 -13.26
C VAL A 326 18.72 -6.55 -13.25
N PHE A 327 18.05 -6.00 -14.28
CA PHE A 327 17.75 -4.57 -14.33
C PHE A 327 16.63 -4.17 -13.37
N VAL A 328 15.61 -5.01 -13.19
CA VAL A 328 14.56 -4.81 -12.19
C VAL A 328 15.16 -4.75 -10.79
N SER A 329 16.10 -5.64 -10.47
CA SER A 329 16.81 -5.65 -9.18
C SER A 329 17.63 -4.38 -8.97
N GLN A 330 18.38 -3.93 -9.99
CA GLN A 330 19.09 -2.65 -9.96
C GLN A 330 18.14 -1.47 -9.70
N LEU A 331 17.06 -1.37 -10.47
CA LEU A 331 16.09 -0.28 -10.36
C LEU A 331 15.40 -0.29 -8.99
N GLN A 332 14.99 -1.45 -8.50
CA GLN A 332 14.35 -1.57 -7.19
C GLN A 332 15.31 -1.18 -6.06
N ARG A 333 16.57 -1.61 -6.12
CA ARG A 333 17.58 -1.22 -5.13
C ARG A 333 17.81 0.28 -5.15
N ARG A 334 17.93 0.89 -6.34
CA ARG A 334 18.06 2.34 -6.51
C ARG A 334 16.85 3.08 -5.92
N ALA A 335 15.64 2.60 -6.21
CA ALA A 335 14.40 3.17 -5.72
C ALA A 335 14.33 3.14 -4.19
N ARG A 336 14.73 2.04 -3.54
CA ARG A 336 14.76 1.96 -2.07
C ARG A 336 15.74 2.94 -1.43
N ILE A 337 16.90 3.17 -2.06
CA ILE A 337 17.90 4.12 -1.56
C ILE A 337 17.37 5.56 -1.67
N LEU A 338 16.68 5.87 -2.78
CA LEU A 338 16.25 7.22 -3.10
C LEU A 338 14.82 7.58 -2.65
N ASP A 339 14.03 6.63 -2.16
CA ASP A 339 12.61 6.86 -1.83
C ASP A 339 12.45 7.96 -0.78
N ASP A 340 13.09 7.87 0.38
CA ASP A 340 12.93 8.88 1.44
C ASP A 340 13.30 10.29 0.96
N GLY A 341 14.40 10.41 0.21
CA GLY A 341 14.84 11.69 -0.36
C GLY A 341 13.87 12.23 -1.41
N PHE A 342 13.34 11.36 -2.28
CA PHE A 342 12.31 11.70 -3.25
C PHE A 342 11.03 12.21 -2.56
N GLN A 343 10.53 11.48 -1.55
CA GLN A 343 9.30 11.86 -0.83
C GLN A 343 9.48 13.20 -0.11
N ALA A 344 10.64 13.41 0.54
CA ALA A 344 10.96 14.67 1.20
C ALA A 344 11.04 15.84 0.21
N ALA A 345 11.62 15.62 -0.97
CA ALA A 345 11.68 16.63 -2.03
C ALA A 345 10.27 17.03 -2.50
N VAL A 346 9.37 16.06 -2.70
CA VAL A 346 7.97 16.33 -3.08
C VAL A 346 7.24 17.14 -2.02
N VAL A 347 7.37 16.77 -0.73
CA VAL A 347 6.77 17.52 0.38
C VAL A 347 7.31 18.95 0.41
N ARG A 348 8.63 19.13 0.29
CA ARG A 348 9.27 20.46 0.29
C ARG A 348 8.76 21.35 -0.83
N SER A 349 8.62 20.81 -2.05
CA SER A 349 8.06 21.55 -3.19
C SER A 349 6.67 22.13 -2.92
N VAL A 350 5.83 21.40 -2.16
CA VAL A 350 4.49 21.85 -1.77
C VAL A 350 4.55 22.80 -0.56
N GLN A 351 5.42 22.51 0.41
CA GLN A 351 5.57 23.26 1.65
C GLN A 351 6.04 24.70 1.43
N ASP A 352 6.79 24.99 0.36
CA ASP A 352 7.19 26.36 -0.01
C ASP A 352 5.99 27.29 -0.29
N PHE A 353 4.80 26.73 -0.49
CA PHE A 353 3.54 27.44 -0.70
C PHE A 353 2.56 27.31 0.47
N ALA A 354 2.97 26.63 1.54
CA ALA A 354 2.20 26.53 2.77
C ALA A 354 2.09 27.90 3.46
N ILE A 355 0.94 28.17 4.06
CA ILE A 355 0.72 29.36 4.88
C ILE A 355 1.64 29.27 6.12
N PRO A 356 2.46 30.28 6.43
CA PRO A 356 3.34 30.23 7.59
C PRO A 356 2.55 29.94 8.89
N GLY A 357 3.03 28.97 9.68
CA GLY A 357 2.42 28.59 10.96
C GLY A 357 1.36 27.49 10.89
N THR A 358 0.98 27.00 9.71
CA THR A 358 0.04 25.87 9.55
C THR A 358 0.74 24.53 9.39
N VAL A 359 2.06 24.54 9.17
CA VAL A 359 2.87 23.33 9.03
C VAL A 359 3.02 22.65 10.38
N VAL A 360 2.40 21.49 10.53
CA VAL A 360 2.73 20.57 11.62
C VAL A 360 4.10 19.97 11.29
N ASP A 361 5.10 20.26 12.12
CA ASP A 361 6.49 19.88 11.87
C ASP A 361 6.63 18.35 11.77
N TRP A 362 6.93 17.88 10.55
CA TRP A 362 7.00 16.46 10.20
C TRP A 362 8.21 15.74 10.82
N ASP A 363 9.30 16.47 11.07
CA ASP A 363 10.52 15.90 11.65
C ASP A 363 10.50 15.88 13.18
N ALA A 364 9.68 16.73 13.82
CA ALA A 364 9.59 16.81 15.27
C ALA A 364 9.09 15.49 15.89
N ASP A 365 8.13 14.81 15.27
CA ASP A 365 7.59 13.54 15.79
C ASP A 365 8.56 12.35 15.64
N LYS A 366 9.42 12.38 14.62
CA LYS A 366 10.49 11.35 14.46
C LYS A 366 11.64 11.57 15.43
N GLN A 367 11.98 12.82 15.73
CA GLN A 367 13.03 13.13 16.72
C GLN A 367 12.55 12.87 18.16
N ALA A 368 11.28 13.12 18.47
CA ALA A 368 10.72 12.86 19.80
C ALA A 368 10.68 11.36 20.17
N THR A 369 10.57 10.46 19.18
CA THR A 369 10.55 9.01 19.41
C THR A 369 11.93 8.34 19.34
N ALA A 370 12.96 9.06 18.90
CA ALA A 370 14.36 8.60 18.90
C ALA A 370 15.16 9.09 20.13
N GLY A 371 14.53 9.89 21.00
CA GLY A 371 15.14 10.51 22.17
C GLY A 371 14.94 9.74 23.47
N GLU A 372 15.32 8.46 23.53
CA GLU A 372 15.68 7.82 24.82
C GLU A 372 17.20 7.56 24.83
N GLU A 373 17.86 8.37 25.66
CA GLU A 373 19.21 8.24 26.23
C GLU A 373 20.41 8.01 25.30
N PHE A 374 20.93 9.10 24.71
CA PHE A 374 22.37 9.39 24.85
C PHE A 374 22.54 10.90 25.10
N GLY A 375 22.90 11.24 26.33
CA GLY A 375 23.17 12.61 26.74
C GLY A 375 24.40 13.18 26.03
N CYS A 376 24.19 14.07 25.08
CA CYS A 376 25.06 15.21 24.85
C CYS A 376 24.22 16.33 24.23
N GLY A 377 23.82 17.30 25.06
CA GLY A 377 22.98 18.41 24.65
C GLY A 377 23.62 19.25 23.54
N ARG A 378 22.82 19.63 22.56
CA ARG A 378 23.16 20.67 21.58
C ARG A 378 22.04 21.70 21.55
N VAL A 379 22.34 22.87 22.13
CA VAL A 379 21.54 24.09 22.01
C VAL A 379 21.76 24.65 20.59
N ILE A 380 20.68 24.87 19.84
CA ILE A 380 20.73 25.62 18.58
C ILE A 380 20.52 27.10 18.92
N LEU A 381 21.57 27.91 18.80
CA LEU A 381 21.49 29.36 18.71
C LEU A 381 21.90 29.77 17.29
N ASN A 382 21.04 30.57 16.65
CA ASN A 382 21.33 31.24 15.39
C ASN A 382 22.47 32.25 15.55
N ALA A 383 23.58 32.08 14.82
CA ALA A 383 24.49 33.17 14.45
C ALA A 383 25.39 32.78 13.27
N MET A 384 25.52 33.71 12.32
CA MET A 384 26.47 33.80 11.19
C MET A 384 27.95 33.85 11.67
N PRO A 385 28.97 33.73 10.78
CA PRO A 385 30.12 32.88 10.99
C PRO A 385 31.29 33.55 11.70
N SER A 386 32.01 32.78 12.53
CA SER A 386 33.43 33.00 12.78
C SER A 386 34.14 31.66 13.01
N ALA A 387 35.40 31.65 12.60
CA ALA A 387 36.25 30.49 12.42
C ALA A 387 36.65 29.77 13.72
N THR A 388 37.26 28.61 13.52
CA THR A 388 38.01 27.75 14.47
C THR A 388 37.20 26.92 15.47
N ARG A 389 37.05 25.62 15.16
CA ARG A 389 37.15 24.52 16.14
C ARG A 389 37.49 23.20 15.46
N GLN A 390 38.58 22.57 15.90
CA GLN A 390 39.03 21.22 15.54
C GLN A 390 38.01 20.19 16.01
N THR A 391 37.63 19.26 15.13
CA THR A 391 36.97 18.00 15.48
C THR A 391 38.02 16.88 15.47
N SER A 392 38.08 16.08 16.52
CA SER A 392 38.98 14.91 16.57
C SER A 392 38.44 13.78 15.70
N MET A 393 39.27 13.23 14.82
CA MET A 393 39.01 11.92 14.19
C MET A 393 39.60 10.82 15.06
N SER A 394 38.80 9.80 15.38
CA SER A 394 39.32 8.51 15.86
C SER A 394 39.61 7.61 14.65
N VAL A 395 40.73 6.89 14.70
CA VAL A 395 41.11 5.91 13.68
C VAL A 395 41.32 4.57 14.39
N THR A 396 40.60 3.55 13.95
CA THR A 396 40.74 2.18 14.49
C THR A 396 41.59 1.36 13.53
N LEU A 397 42.68 0.79 14.02
CA LEU A 397 43.60 -0.07 13.25
C LEU A 397 43.34 -1.54 13.59
N VAL A 398 43.25 -2.39 12.56
CA VAL A 398 42.98 -3.83 12.70
C VAL A 398 44.12 -4.64 12.10
N ASN A 399 44.71 -5.56 12.87
CA ASN A 399 45.75 -6.46 12.40
C ASN A 399 45.18 -7.84 12.02
N LEU A 400 45.07 -8.11 10.73
CA LEU A 400 44.41 -9.31 10.19
C LEU A 400 45.22 -10.61 10.34
N LYS A 401 46.50 -10.56 10.71
CA LYS A 401 47.30 -11.77 10.95
C LYS A 401 47.20 -12.31 12.37
N SER A 402 46.90 -11.45 13.35
CA SER A 402 46.85 -11.81 14.76
C SER A 402 45.46 -11.68 15.40
N GLY A 403 44.49 -11.04 14.72
CA GLY A 403 43.12 -10.92 15.20
C GLY A 403 42.92 -9.91 16.34
N GLY A 404 43.93 -9.09 16.66
CA GLY A 404 43.84 -8.04 17.68
C GLY A 404 43.32 -6.71 17.12
N ILE A 405 42.43 -6.06 17.88
CA ILE A 405 41.96 -4.68 17.65
C ILE A 405 42.63 -3.78 18.70
N THR A 406 43.19 -2.64 18.29
CA THR A 406 43.75 -1.65 19.23
C THR A 406 43.21 -0.27 18.92
N ASP A 407 42.55 0.34 19.91
CA ASP A 407 42.04 1.71 19.81
C ASP A 407 43.14 2.71 20.21
N CYS A 408 43.43 3.64 19.31
CA CYS A 408 44.47 4.64 19.50
C CYS A 408 43.81 6.01 19.72
N ASN A 409 43.55 6.39 20.97
CA ASN A 409 43.15 7.77 21.28
C ASN A 409 44.38 8.65 21.44
N ALA A 410 44.80 9.33 20.38
CA ALA A 410 45.87 10.31 20.44
C ALA A 410 45.32 11.65 20.98
N ARG A 411 45.74 12.03 22.20
CA ARG A 411 45.65 13.40 22.68
C ARG A 411 47.08 13.94 22.81
N SER A 412 47.38 14.95 22.00
CA SER A 412 48.63 15.74 21.91
C SER A 412 49.64 15.35 20.82
N ASP A 413 50.22 16.40 20.20
CA ASP A 413 51.05 16.42 19.00
C ASP A 413 52.50 15.91 19.19
N GLN A 414 52.82 15.10 20.21
CA GLN A 414 54.22 14.74 20.50
C GLN A 414 54.59 13.24 20.50
N ASP A 415 53.65 12.30 20.40
CA ASP A 415 53.99 10.85 20.50
C ASP A 415 53.63 9.96 19.30
N THR A 416 53.18 10.54 18.18
CA THR A 416 52.67 9.76 17.04
C THR A 416 53.71 9.13 16.07
N PRO A 417 54.96 9.60 15.88
CA PRO A 417 55.80 9.06 14.79
C PRO A 417 56.41 7.67 15.10
N ALA A 418 56.73 7.37 16.35
CA ALA A 418 57.51 6.18 16.69
C ALA A 418 56.68 4.88 16.58
N ASN A 419 55.42 4.90 17.00
CA ASN A 419 54.57 3.71 17.02
C ASN A 419 54.00 3.38 15.63
N LEU A 420 53.66 4.38 14.81
CA LEU A 420 53.16 4.15 13.45
C LEU A 420 54.24 3.58 12.52
N THR A 421 55.49 4.04 12.69
CA THR A 421 56.62 3.61 11.85
C THR A 421 57.06 2.18 12.18
N SER A 422 56.97 1.78 13.46
CA SER A 422 57.18 0.38 13.88
C SER A 422 56.11 -0.56 13.30
N TRP A 423 54.85 -0.10 13.28
CA TRP A 423 53.71 -0.88 12.79
C TRP A 423 53.72 -1.07 11.27
N LEU A 424 54.03 -0.02 10.49
CA LEU A 424 54.19 -0.10 9.04
C LEU A 424 55.36 -1.01 8.62
N LYS A 425 56.46 -1.04 9.38
CA LYS A 425 57.61 -1.93 9.13
C LYS A 425 57.29 -3.42 9.34
N GLN A 426 56.22 -3.75 10.07
CA GLN A 426 55.72 -5.12 10.24
C GLN A 426 54.68 -5.51 9.18
N GLY A 427 54.47 -4.66 8.16
CA GLY A 427 53.57 -4.91 7.04
C GLY A 427 52.09 -4.66 7.35
N GLY A 428 51.78 -3.72 8.25
CA GLY A 428 50.40 -3.28 8.48
C GLY A 428 49.94 -2.29 7.40
N ASP A 429 48.76 -2.52 6.83
CA ASP A 429 48.11 -1.62 5.86
C ASP A 429 47.14 -0.66 6.58
N ILE A 430 47.02 0.58 6.08
CA ILE A 430 46.07 1.57 6.59
C ILE A 430 44.87 1.62 5.64
N TYR A 431 43.66 1.40 6.19
CA TYR A 431 42.41 1.49 5.42
C TYR A 431 41.47 2.53 6.04
N VAL A 432 40.88 3.35 5.17
CA VAL A 432 39.76 4.24 5.46
C VAL A 432 38.57 3.69 4.64
N GLY A 433 37.40 3.47 5.29
CA GLY A 433 36.24 2.72 4.75
C GLY A 433 35.71 3.20 3.38
N ASP A 434 34.97 2.41 2.58
CA ASP A 434 33.88 1.51 2.96
C ASP A 434 33.76 0.20 2.12
N HIS A 435 33.39 -0.88 2.82
CA HIS A 435 32.74 -2.15 2.43
C HIS A 435 33.01 -2.84 1.05
N VAL A 436 33.83 -3.90 1.07
CA VAL A 436 33.70 -5.09 0.19
C VAL A 436 33.99 -6.38 0.99
N LYS A 437 33.15 -7.41 0.88
CA LYS A 437 33.42 -8.76 1.43
C LYS A 437 34.16 -9.63 0.40
N PRO A 438 35.23 -10.37 0.76
CA PRO A 438 35.81 -11.38 -0.12
C PRO A 438 35.09 -12.73 0.01
N ILE A 439 34.87 -13.39 -1.13
CA ILE A 439 34.35 -14.75 -1.26
C ILE A 439 35.50 -15.75 -1.06
N PRO A 440 35.35 -16.85 -0.30
CA PRO A 440 36.38 -17.87 -0.23
C PRO A 440 36.35 -18.79 -1.47
N ARG A 441 37.50 -18.98 -2.10
CA ARG A 441 37.72 -20.04 -3.10
C ARG A 441 37.65 -21.42 -2.42
N LYS A 442 36.79 -22.32 -2.93
CA LYS A 442 36.94 -23.77 -2.73
C LYS A 442 37.13 -24.46 -4.07
N SER A 443 38.18 -25.25 -4.12
CA SER A 443 38.60 -26.10 -5.23
C SER A 443 37.88 -27.46 -5.23
N SER A 444 37.72 -27.98 -6.45
CA SER A 444 37.72 -29.39 -6.89
C SER A 444 36.57 -30.34 -6.49
N GLY A 445 35.97 -30.96 -7.53
CA GLY A 445 35.51 -32.36 -7.48
C GLY A 445 34.16 -32.65 -8.16
N ILE A 446 34.18 -33.00 -9.45
CA ILE A 446 33.06 -33.66 -10.17
C ILE A 446 33.22 -35.19 -9.97
N PRO A 447 32.12 -35.96 -9.75
CA PRO A 447 31.63 -36.81 -10.84
C PRO A 447 30.10 -36.84 -11.00
N ARG A 448 29.71 -36.97 -12.28
CA ARG A 448 28.37 -37.23 -12.80
C ARG A 448 27.78 -38.53 -12.25
N LYS A 449 26.48 -38.55 -11.96
CA LYS A 449 25.55 -39.60 -12.40
C LYS A 449 24.09 -39.11 -12.40
N SER A 450 23.41 -39.60 -13.42
CA SER A 450 22.01 -39.44 -13.84
C SER A 450 20.98 -39.94 -12.83
N SER A 451 19.84 -39.24 -12.71
CA SER A 451 18.50 -39.74 -13.10
C SER A 451 17.37 -38.99 -12.37
N GLY A 452 16.37 -38.53 -13.13
CA GLY A 452 14.96 -38.66 -12.77
C GLY A 452 14.34 -37.66 -11.79
N ILE A 453 13.41 -36.86 -12.32
CA ILE A 453 12.10 -36.50 -11.74
C ILE A 453 12.11 -35.76 -10.38
N HIS A 454 11.87 -34.44 -10.42
CA HIS A 454 10.77 -33.79 -9.68
C HIS A 454 10.63 -32.32 -10.13
N LYS A 455 9.48 -32.01 -10.77
CA LYS A 455 8.88 -30.67 -10.73
C LYS A 455 8.22 -30.57 -9.36
N ASP A 456 8.66 -29.62 -8.54
CA ASP A 456 7.96 -29.02 -7.39
C ASP A 456 9.01 -28.33 -6.51
N LEU A 457 9.47 -27.13 -6.89
CA LEU A 457 10.24 -26.26 -5.99
C LEU A 457 10.27 -24.81 -6.52
N GLU A 458 9.10 -24.17 -6.62
CA GLU A 458 8.96 -22.75 -7.00
C GLU A 458 8.26 -21.89 -5.93
N SER A 459 8.25 -22.31 -4.65
CA SER A 459 7.53 -21.56 -3.59
C SER A 459 8.31 -21.31 -2.30
N THR A 460 9.65 -21.22 -2.33
CA THR A 460 10.44 -21.03 -1.09
C THR A 460 11.62 -20.04 -1.17
N LEU A 461 11.67 -19.18 -2.18
CA LEU A 461 12.79 -18.23 -2.37
C LEU A 461 12.59 -16.81 -1.80
N ASP A 462 11.59 -16.56 -0.95
CA ASP A 462 11.34 -15.20 -0.42
C ASP A 462 11.55 -15.03 1.11
N GLU A 463 12.03 -16.04 1.85
CA GLU A 463 12.05 -15.95 3.33
C GLU A 463 13.38 -16.10 4.07
N GLN A 464 14.53 -16.28 3.40
CA GLN A 464 15.81 -16.44 4.14
C GLN A 464 17.02 -15.78 3.48
N SER A 465 17.13 -14.45 3.57
CA SER A 465 18.42 -13.76 3.80
C SER A 465 18.25 -12.25 4.06
N SER A 466 18.09 -11.84 5.32
CA SER A 466 18.50 -10.49 5.74
C SER A 466 18.75 -10.43 7.26
N THR A 467 19.80 -11.10 7.71
CA THR A 467 20.46 -10.74 8.98
C THR A 467 21.30 -9.49 8.73
N GLY A 468 20.62 -8.36 8.60
CA GLY A 468 21.18 -7.01 8.58
C GLY A 468 20.18 -6.14 9.32
N CYS A 469 20.49 -5.84 10.58
CA CYS A 469 19.65 -5.06 11.48
C CYS A 469 19.48 -3.65 10.92
N TRP A 470 18.39 -3.41 10.19
CA TRP A 470 17.85 -2.08 9.95
C TRP A 470 16.61 -1.98 10.82
N HIS A 471 16.65 -1.08 11.80
CA HIS A 471 15.49 -0.75 12.62
C HIS A 471 14.36 -0.24 11.72
N ARG A 472 13.45 -1.13 11.35
CA ARG A 472 12.11 -0.76 10.91
C ARG A 472 11.39 -0.28 12.17
N THR A 473 11.45 1.02 12.45
CA THR A 473 10.62 1.62 13.50
C THR A 473 9.17 1.37 13.09
N SER A 474 8.51 0.49 13.82
CA SER A 474 7.07 0.27 13.75
C SER A 474 6.39 1.48 14.38
N SER A 475 6.40 2.63 13.69
CA SER A 475 5.59 3.77 14.07
C SER A 475 4.12 3.42 13.80
N SER A 476 3.35 3.34 14.86
CA SER A 476 1.91 3.17 14.84
C SER A 476 1.22 4.21 13.94
N GLY A 477 0.68 3.76 12.80
CA GLY A 477 -0.66 4.14 12.37
C GLY A 477 -0.93 5.51 11.73
N HIS A 478 0.08 6.30 11.38
CA HIS A 478 -0.14 7.47 10.51
C HIS A 478 0.17 7.10 9.06
N ASP A 479 -0.82 7.22 8.17
CA ASP A 479 -0.87 6.73 6.77
C ASP A 479 0.18 7.35 5.82
N GLY A 480 1.28 7.91 6.32
CA GLY A 480 2.30 8.58 5.50
C GLY A 480 1.73 9.79 4.73
N ILE A 481 0.65 10.40 5.24
CA ILE A 481 0.00 11.57 4.67
C ILE A 481 0.51 12.81 5.41
N VAL A 482 0.99 13.80 4.65
CA VAL A 482 1.33 15.14 5.14
C VAL A 482 0.28 16.11 4.62
N THR A 483 -0.46 16.74 5.53
CA THR A 483 -1.51 17.70 5.20
C THR A 483 -0.99 19.12 5.39
N LEU A 484 -1.11 19.96 4.36
CA LEU A 484 -0.60 21.33 4.33
C LEU A 484 -1.75 22.28 3.98
N GLU A 485 -1.85 23.42 4.67
CA GLU A 485 -2.69 24.53 4.20
C GLU A 485 -1.85 25.43 3.30
N CYS A 486 -2.16 25.43 2.01
CA CYS A 486 -1.43 26.18 0.99
C CYS A 486 -2.19 27.43 0.56
N LYS A 487 -1.44 28.42 0.08
CA LYS A 487 -2.00 29.65 -0.49
C LYS A 487 -2.14 29.49 -2.00
N PHE A 488 -3.37 29.28 -2.49
CA PHE A 488 -3.69 29.28 -3.91
C PHE A 488 -4.12 30.66 -4.40
N ARG A 489 -4.20 30.83 -5.72
CA ARG A 489 -4.80 32.01 -6.36
C ARG A 489 -6.28 32.17 -6.01
N SER A 490 -6.98 31.05 -5.82
CA SER A 490 -8.39 30.98 -5.42
C SER A 490 -8.63 31.28 -3.93
N GLY A 491 -7.57 31.21 -3.10
CA GLY A 491 -7.62 31.38 -1.65
C GLY A 491 -6.84 30.29 -0.90
N PRO A 492 -6.88 30.26 0.44
CA PRO A 492 -6.34 29.16 1.22
C PRO A 492 -7.02 27.83 0.87
N GLY A 493 -6.24 26.75 0.72
CA GLY A 493 -6.74 25.41 0.42
C GLY A 493 -5.88 24.32 1.05
N GLN A 494 -6.48 23.18 1.37
CA GLN A 494 -5.80 22.04 2.00
C GLN A 494 -5.26 21.05 0.96
N VAL A 495 -3.97 20.75 1.01
CA VAL A 495 -3.30 19.77 0.15
C VAL A 495 -2.80 18.59 0.99
N ASP A 496 -3.11 17.38 0.54
CA ASP A 496 -2.59 16.15 1.17
C ASP A 496 -1.48 15.54 0.28
N VAL A 497 -0.26 15.47 0.79
CA VAL A 497 0.87 14.78 0.15
C VAL A 497 0.97 13.37 0.73
N GLN A 498 0.67 12.37 -0.06
CA GLN A 498 0.69 10.97 0.35
C GLN A 498 1.91 10.24 -0.19
N ARG A 499 2.65 9.62 0.72
CA ARG A 499 3.75 8.73 0.38
C ARG A 499 3.21 7.42 -0.19
N ALA A 500 3.80 6.94 -1.27
CA ALA A 500 3.50 5.62 -1.79
C ALA A 500 4.73 4.70 -1.67
N PRO A 501 4.54 3.41 -1.36
CA PRO A 501 5.65 2.48 -1.24
C PRO A 501 6.32 2.28 -2.59
N VAL A 502 7.64 2.07 -2.53
CA VAL A 502 8.47 1.63 -3.66
C VAL A 502 7.80 0.46 -4.36
N LYS A 503 7.75 0.53 -5.70
CA LYS A 503 7.16 -0.54 -6.50
C LYS A 503 7.90 -1.86 -6.27
N THR A 504 7.15 -2.96 -6.12
CA THR A 504 7.73 -4.29 -5.94
C THR A 504 8.29 -4.83 -7.26
N ALA A 505 9.33 -5.66 -7.19
CA ALA A 505 9.94 -6.28 -8.37
C ALA A 505 8.91 -7.06 -9.21
N GLY A 506 8.03 -7.84 -8.57
CA GLY A 506 6.93 -8.54 -9.26
C GLY A 506 6.03 -7.60 -10.07
N ARG A 507 5.69 -6.42 -9.52
CA ARG A 507 4.89 -5.41 -10.26
C ARG A 507 5.69 -4.70 -11.36
N MET A 508 7.01 -4.60 -11.22
CA MET A 508 7.88 -4.11 -12.29
C MET A 508 7.93 -5.11 -13.45
N LEU A 509 8.04 -6.41 -13.15
CA LEU A 509 7.99 -7.49 -14.14
C LEU A 509 6.63 -7.56 -14.87
N GLU A 510 5.52 -7.36 -14.15
CA GLU A 510 4.20 -7.22 -14.79
C GLU A 510 4.17 -6.05 -15.79
N LYS A 511 4.75 -4.91 -15.43
CA LYS A 511 4.83 -3.74 -16.31
C LYS A 511 5.71 -3.97 -17.54
N ILE A 512 6.78 -4.75 -17.40
CA ILE A 512 7.65 -5.13 -18.53
C ILE A 512 6.87 -5.94 -19.56
N LYS A 513 5.99 -6.84 -19.13
CA LYS A 513 5.10 -7.59 -20.04
C LYS A 513 4.20 -6.63 -20.85
N GLU A 514 3.68 -5.57 -20.23
CA GLU A 514 2.89 -4.55 -20.94
C GLU A 514 3.73 -3.81 -22.00
N TYR A 515 5.01 -3.51 -21.72
CA TYR A 515 5.89 -2.81 -22.68
C TYR A 515 6.39 -3.71 -23.81
N ALA A 516 6.54 -5.00 -23.57
CA ALA A 516 6.95 -5.97 -24.59
C ALA A 516 6.00 -5.93 -25.80
N ASP A 517 4.70 -5.76 -25.55
CA ASP A 517 3.67 -5.70 -26.58
C ASP A 517 3.64 -4.36 -27.35
N THR A 518 4.30 -3.32 -26.84
CA THR A 518 4.34 -1.98 -27.47
C THR A 518 5.50 -1.74 -28.42
N GLY A 519 6.41 -2.71 -28.56
CA GLY A 519 7.64 -2.52 -29.35
C GLY A 519 8.63 -1.54 -28.72
N ALA A 520 8.57 -1.35 -27.40
CA ALA A 520 9.49 -0.47 -26.69
C ALA A 520 10.94 -1.01 -26.79
N ALA A 521 11.91 -0.08 -26.86
CA ALA A 521 13.32 -0.48 -26.97
C ALA A 521 13.83 -1.14 -25.68
N TRP A 522 14.60 -2.21 -25.82
CA TRP A 522 15.27 -2.87 -24.69
C TRP A 522 16.39 -2.00 -24.07
N PRO A 523 16.62 -2.06 -22.74
CA PRO A 523 15.85 -2.82 -21.75
C PRO A 523 14.47 -2.20 -21.49
N LEU A 524 13.47 -3.05 -21.36
CA LEU A 524 12.08 -2.64 -21.08
C LEU A 524 11.96 -2.08 -19.67
N THR A 525 12.81 -2.51 -18.73
CA THR A 525 12.93 -1.91 -17.40
C THR A 525 13.21 -0.39 -17.48
N GLY A 526 13.92 0.06 -18.52
CA GLY A 526 14.17 1.48 -18.80
C GLY A 526 12.89 2.32 -18.92
N CYS A 527 11.78 1.71 -19.33
CA CYS A 527 10.49 2.37 -19.54
C CYS A 527 9.65 2.52 -18.26
N ILE A 528 10.06 1.94 -17.12
CA ILE A 528 9.33 2.07 -15.84
C ILE A 528 9.65 3.42 -15.20
N LEU A 529 8.66 4.33 -15.17
CA LEU A 529 8.85 5.72 -14.69
C LEU A 529 8.33 5.97 -13.26
N ASP A 530 7.69 4.99 -12.64
CA ASP A 530 7.11 5.05 -11.30
C ASP A 530 7.70 4.01 -10.31
N PRO A 531 9.04 3.82 -10.25
CA PRO A 531 9.65 2.97 -9.23
C PRO A 531 9.54 3.58 -7.82
N VAL A 532 9.69 4.90 -7.71
CA VAL A 532 9.31 5.75 -6.57
C VAL A 532 8.15 6.65 -7.00
N ARG A 533 7.25 6.96 -6.08
CA ARG A 533 6.01 7.67 -6.41
C ARG A 533 5.38 8.36 -5.21
N ALA A 534 4.68 9.45 -5.48
CA ALA A 534 3.91 10.20 -4.49
C ALA A 534 2.56 10.62 -5.07
N SER A 535 1.60 10.95 -4.22
CA SER A 535 0.34 11.58 -4.63
C SER A 535 0.18 12.92 -3.95
N VAL A 536 -0.18 13.95 -4.72
CA VAL A 536 -0.54 15.27 -4.20
C VAL A 536 -2.04 15.44 -4.47
N VAL A 537 -2.82 15.48 -3.39
CA VAL A 537 -4.29 15.48 -3.45
C VAL A 537 -4.78 16.89 -3.15
N CYS A 538 -5.45 17.48 -4.13
CA CYS A 538 -5.90 18.87 -4.11
C CYS A 538 -7.42 18.95 -3.87
N PRO A 539 -7.92 20.09 -3.36
CA PRO A 539 -9.36 20.32 -3.17
C PRO A 539 -10.16 20.34 -4.48
N GLY A 540 -9.58 20.89 -5.54
CA GLY A 540 -10.25 21.04 -6.82
C GLY A 540 -9.28 21.24 -8.00
N PRO A 541 -9.81 21.42 -9.22
CA PRO A 541 -9.04 21.36 -10.45
C PRO A 541 -8.13 22.58 -10.66
N ALA A 542 -8.54 23.78 -10.24
CA ALA A 542 -7.70 24.98 -10.31
C ALA A 542 -6.41 24.80 -9.47
N ASP A 543 -6.57 24.26 -8.27
CA ASP A 543 -5.48 23.96 -7.35
C ASP A 543 -4.54 22.88 -7.92
N MET A 544 -5.06 21.93 -8.70
CA MET A 544 -4.23 20.93 -9.39
C MET A 544 -3.33 21.55 -10.46
N VAL A 545 -3.85 22.50 -11.25
CA VAL A 545 -3.06 23.23 -12.26
C VAL A 545 -1.98 24.06 -11.55
N GLU A 546 -2.36 24.75 -10.48
CA GLU A 546 -1.41 25.56 -9.72
C GLU A 546 -0.31 24.70 -9.10
N VAL A 547 -0.64 23.54 -8.51
CA VAL A 547 0.33 22.58 -7.98
C VAL A 547 1.27 22.04 -9.07
N LEU A 548 0.78 21.81 -10.29
CA LEU A 548 1.66 21.42 -11.40
C LEU A 548 2.75 22.49 -11.63
N SER A 549 2.37 23.76 -11.64
CA SER A 549 3.31 24.87 -11.81
C SER A 549 4.35 25.00 -10.68
N TRP A 550 4.07 24.46 -9.50
CA TRP A 550 5.00 24.45 -8.37
C TRP A 550 6.21 23.53 -8.58
N PHE A 551 6.06 22.50 -9.42
CA PHE A 551 7.15 21.60 -9.79
C PHE A 551 7.96 22.11 -11.00
N GLU A 552 7.43 23.08 -11.75
CA GLU A 552 8.09 23.65 -12.92
C GLU A 552 9.12 24.72 -12.52
N GLY A 553 10.30 24.71 -13.15
CA GLY A 553 11.33 25.75 -12.96
C GLY A 553 12.04 25.77 -11.60
N ARG A 554 11.83 24.76 -10.73
CA ARG A 554 12.44 24.69 -9.38
C ARG A 554 13.43 23.54 -9.17
N GLU A 555 14.06 23.11 -10.27
CA GLU A 555 15.03 22.00 -10.25
C GLU A 555 16.17 22.26 -9.26
N GLU A 556 16.72 23.48 -9.22
CA GLU A 556 17.84 23.84 -8.34
C GLU A 556 17.51 23.79 -6.84
N GLN A 557 16.27 24.09 -6.48
CA GLN A 557 15.82 24.16 -5.08
C GLN A 557 15.40 22.80 -4.52
N THR A 558 14.74 22.00 -5.36
CA THR A 558 14.06 20.77 -4.94
C THR A 558 14.81 19.51 -5.36
N GLY A 559 15.71 19.61 -6.34
CA GLY A 559 16.33 18.46 -7.00
C GLY A 559 15.38 17.68 -7.90
N LEU A 560 14.16 18.19 -8.15
CA LEU A 560 13.16 17.59 -9.02
C LEU A 560 13.11 18.32 -10.37
N LYS A 561 13.53 17.63 -11.42
CA LYS A 561 13.40 18.10 -12.81
C LYS A 561 12.18 17.47 -13.43
N VAL A 562 11.17 18.24 -13.84
CA VAL A 562 10.05 17.69 -14.63
C VAL A 562 10.59 17.18 -15.97
N VAL A 563 10.34 15.90 -16.27
CA VAL A 563 10.81 15.24 -17.50
C VAL A 563 9.68 14.85 -18.43
N ARG A 564 8.48 14.60 -17.89
CA ARG A 564 7.30 14.26 -18.67
C ARG A 564 6.04 14.58 -17.88
N VAL A 565 5.07 15.20 -18.52
CA VAL A 565 3.70 15.34 -18.00
C VAL A 565 2.76 14.48 -18.82
N LYS A 566 1.93 13.66 -18.17
CA LYS A 566 0.84 12.91 -18.80
C LYS A 566 -0.47 13.34 -18.17
N ASN A 567 -1.23 14.12 -18.92
CA ASN A 567 -2.52 14.62 -18.51
C ASN A 567 -3.63 13.64 -18.91
N LYS A 568 -4.24 12.92 -17.95
CA LYS A 568 -5.35 12.02 -18.26
C LYS A 568 -6.70 12.72 -18.48
N PHE A 569 -6.82 14.02 -18.16
CA PHE A 569 -8.06 14.78 -18.36
C PHE A 569 -8.31 15.10 -19.84
N GLY A 570 -7.25 15.20 -20.65
CA GLY A 570 -7.36 15.45 -22.09
C GLY A 570 -7.71 14.23 -22.96
N PHE A 571 -7.75 13.02 -22.39
CA PHE A 571 -8.10 11.82 -23.14
C PHE A 571 -9.62 11.70 -23.31
N LYS A 572 -10.04 11.14 -24.44
CA LYS A 572 -11.46 10.89 -24.69
C LYS A 572 -12.00 9.80 -23.78
N LYS A 573 -13.32 9.81 -23.54
CA LYS A 573 -13.99 8.89 -22.61
C LYS A 573 -13.79 7.42 -22.99
N ASP A 574 -13.82 7.14 -24.29
CA ASP A 574 -13.63 5.82 -24.90
C ASP A 574 -12.19 5.28 -24.81
N GLU A 575 -11.20 6.16 -24.67
CA GLU A 575 -9.78 5.77 -24.53
C GLU A 575 -9.42 5.32 -23.11
N LEU A 576 -10.28 5.63 -22.13
CA LEU A 576 -9.98 5.49 -20.70
C LEU A 576 -10.98 4.60 -19.94
N VAL A 577 -11.59 3.63 -20.62
CA VAL A 577 -12.54 2.69 -20.01
C VAL A 577 -11.96 2.05 -18.75
N GLY A 578 -12.58 2.33 -17.60
CA GLY A 578 -12.18 1.77 -16.30
C GLY A 578 -10.92 2.39 -15.68
N SER A 579 -10.45 3.54 -16.17
CA SER A 579 -9.31 4.27 -15.60
C SER A 579 -9.73 5.58 -14.95
N TYR A 580 -9.06 5.94 -13.86
CA TYR A 580 -9.24 7.22 -13.18
C TYR A 580 -8.52 8.35 -13.90
N ARG A 581 -9.04 9.57 -13.75
CA ARG A 581 -8.42 10.81 -14.25
C ARG A 581 -7.44 11.36 -13.22
N ASP A 582 -6.23 11.65 -13.66
CA ASP A 582 -5.18 12.31 -12.87
C ASP A 582 -4.16 13.01 -13.78
N LEU A 583 -3.41 13.94 -13.20
CA LEU A 583 -2.19 14.46 -13.80
C LEU A 583 -1.01 13.64 -13.28
N MET A 584 -0.24 13.04 -14.19
CA MET A 584 0.96 12.29 -13.83
C MET A 584 2.20 13.08 -14.26
N VAL A 585 3.01 13.48 -13.31
CA VAL A 585 4.25 14.24 -13.51
C VAL A 585 5.41 13.31 -13.23
N CYS A 586 6.12 12.89 -14.28
CA CYS A 586 7.38 12.19 -14.12
C CYS A 586 8.48 13.22 -13.89
N VAL A 587 9.25 13.04 -12.83
CA VAL A 587 10.35 13.91 -12.44
C VAL A 587 11.65 13.12 -12.33
N LEU A 588 12.75 13.67 -12.82
CA LEU A 588 14.09 13.19 -12.51
C LEU A 588 14.50 13.78 -11.17
N TYR A 589 14.62 12.92 -10.17
CA TYR A 589 15.16 13.27 -8.87
C TYR A 589 16.66 12.97 -8.83
N ARG A 590 17.47 13.95 -8.41
CA ARG A 590 18.89 13.78 -8.13
C ARG A 590 19.17 13.98 -6.66
N ALA A 591 19.77 12.97 -6.02
CA ALA A 591 20.30 13.09 -4.69
C ALA A 591 21.66 13.80 -4.69
N PHE A 592 22.10 14.22 -3.49
CA PHE A 592 23.34 14.97 -3.29
C PHE A 592 24.61 14.18 -3.66
N ASP A 593 24.54 12.85 -3.61
CA ASP A 593 25.62 11.93 -3.98
C ASP A 593 25.70 11.67 -5.50
N GLY A 594 24.88 12.36 -6.29
CA GLY A 594 24.82 12.25 -7.75
C GLY A 594 23.95 11.09 -8.24
N LEU A 595 23.40 10.26 -7.34
CA LEU A 595 22.45 9.23 -7.73
C LEU A 595 21.16 9.85 -8.25
N ALA A 596 20.56 9.23 -9.26
CA ALA A 596 19.34 9.74 -9.86
C ALA A 596 18.34 8.63 -10.16
N ILE A 597 17.07 9.00 -10.23
CA ILE A 597 15.96 8.12 -10.60
C ILE A 597 14.82 8.96 -11.18
N ILE A 598 14.09 8.41 -12.16
CA ILE A 598 12.79 8.99 -12.53
C ILE A 598 11.73 8.45 -11.58
N GLY A 599 10.97 9.34 -10.95
CA GLY A 599 9.81 9.04 -10.12
C GLY A 599 8.53 9.66 -10.68
N GLU A 600 7.37 9.21 -10.19
CA GLU A 600 6.06 9.69 -10.62
C GLU A 600 5.32 10.42 -9.48
N ILE A 601 4.91 11.66 -9.72
CA ILE A 601 4.02 12.43 -8.85
C ILE A 601 2.63 12.43 -9.48
N GLN A 602 1.63 11.96 -8.75
CA GLN A 602 0.24 11.96 -9.20
C GLN A 602 -0.51 13.12 -8.54
N ILE A 603 -0.88 14.13 -9.31
CA ILE A 603 -1.70 15.25 -8.81
C ILE A 603 -3.17 14.92 -9.08
N GLN A 604 -3.99 14.95 -8.04
CA GLN A 604 -5.35 14.38 -8.07
C GLN A 604 -6.36 15.24 -7.34
N ASP A 605 -7.60 15.26 -7.83
CA ASP A 605 -8.75 15.76 -7.07
C ASP A 605 -9.06 14.82 -5.88
N LYS A 606 -9.44 15.38 -4.74
CA LYS A 606 -9.71 14.63 -3.50
C LYS A 606 -10.77 13.55 -3.66
N ILE A 607 -11.84 13.83 -4.41
CA ILE A 607 -12.92 12.86 -4.63
C ILE A 607 -12.44 11.76 -5.57
N LEU A 608 -11.80 12.11 -6.70
CA LEU A 608 -11.23 11.13 -7.63
C LEU A 608 -10.15 10.25 -6.98
N HIS A 609 -9.33 10.81 -6.10
CA HIS A 609 -8.34 10.06 -5.33
C HIS A 609 -9.00 8.98 -4.45
N ASN A 610 -10.06 9.35 -3.71
CA ASN A 610 -10.80 8.40 -2.87
C ASN A 610 -11.45 7.28 -3.71
N LEU A 611 -12.05 7.63 -4.86
CA LEU A 611 -12.61 6.66 -5.79
C LEU A 611 -11.53 5.73 -6.36
N LYS A 612 -10.35 6.26 -6.70
CA LYS A 612 -9.18 5.46 -7.13
C LYS A 612 -8.73 4.48 -6.06
N LEU A 613 -8.64 4.89 -4.80
CA LEU A 613 -8.29 3.98 -3.70
C LEU A 613 -9.30 2.83 -3.57
N LYS A 614 -10.60 3.12 -3.70
CA LYS A 614 -11.67 2.11 -3.72
C LYS A 614 -11.55 1.17 -4.92
N MET A 615 -11.26 1.72 -6.11
CA MET A 615 -11.10 0.92 -7.30
C MET A 615 -9.87 0.00 -7.20
N HIS A 616 -8.73 0.49 -6.69
CA HIS A 616 -7.54 -0.34 -6.44
C HIS A 616 -7.79 -1.47 -5.45
N LYS A 617 -8.58 -1.20 -4.40
CA LYS A 617 -9.03 -2.21 -3.43
C LYS A 617 -9.83 -3.31 -4.14
N LEU A 618 -10.80 -2.95 -4.97
CA LEU A 618 -11.59 -3.91 -5.76
C LEU A 618 -10.76 -4.70 -6.77
N TYR A 619 -9.81 -4.04 -7.45
CA TYR A 619 -8.88 -4.69 -8.39
C TYR A 619 -8.06 -5.82 -7.74
N LYS A 620 -7.73 -5.71 -6.44
CA LYS A 620 -7.05 -6.80 -5.72
C LYS A 620 -7.91 -8.06 -5.63
N ILE A 621 -9.23 -7.91 -5.48
CA ILE A 621 -10.16 -9.05 -5.42
C ILE A 621 -10.32 -9.67 -6.80
N THR A 622 -10.44 -8.85 -7.84
CA THR A 622 -10.68 -9.35 -9.20
C THR A 622 -9.46 -10.00 -9.86
N ARG A 623 -8.24 -9.64 -9.40
CA ARG A 623 -6.97 -10.23 -9.86
C ARG A 623 -6.52 -11.47 -9.07
N ALA A 624 -6.91 -11.59 -7.80
CA ALA A 624 -6.66 -12.78 -6.99
C ALA A 624 -7.41 -13.98 -7.56
#